data_AF-A0A316NP82-F1
#
_entry.id   AF-A0A316NP82-F1
#
_cell.length_a   1.000
_cell.length_b   1.000
_cell.length_c   1.000
_cell.angle_alpha   90.00
_cell.angle_beta   90.00
_cell.angle_gamma   90.00
#
_symmetry.space_group_name_H-M   'P 1'
#
loop_
_entity.id
_entity.type
_entity.pdbx_description
1 polymer ?
#
loop_
_entity_poly.entity_id
_entity_poly.type
_entity_poly.pdbx_seq_one_letter_code
_entity_poly.pdbx_strand_id
1 'polypeptide(L)'
;MRKKANSVDKNSPEYWAKMITGGRASLLLIVVLTVVNIVLLLIEADRYFVFSASIPYYLTAFAMGMDSVFSSGIGTYTIIAIVISVIAVGIYLLCWALGKKKPGWLTAALVLFSLDTVGLLVITFTLLEDPILNLMDIIFHALAVYELVMAVICAGKLKRQAAAETYSTTPDIY
;
A
#
# COMPACT_ATOMS: atom_id res chain seq x y z
N MET A 1 14.96 38.80 12.84
CA MET A 1 15.29 38.22 11.52
C MET A 1 14.54 36.90 11.36
N ARG A 2 13.54 36.81 10.48
CA ARG A 2 12.85 35.53 10.15
C ARG A 2 13.81 34.70 9.30
N LYS A 3 14.26 33.53 9.78
CA LYS A 3 14.90 32.51 8.94
C LYS A 3 13.92 32.21 7.79
N LYS A 4 14.30 32.50 6.54
CA LYS A 4 13.60 31.94 5.38
C LYS A 4 13.69 30.42 5.54
N ALA A 5 12.58 29.76 5.75
CA ALA A 5 12.53 28.31 5.68
C ALA A 5 13.10 27.90 4.32
N ASN A 6 14.07 27.00 4.28
CA ASN A 6 14.57 26.42 3.03
C ASN A 6 13.37 25.84 2.28
N SER A 7 12.88 26.55 1.26
CA SER A 7 11.75 26.10 0.46
C SER A 7 12.22 24.91 -0.37
N VAL A 8 11.64 23.74 -0.12
CA VAL A 8 11.91 22.54 -0.93
C VAL A 8 11.46 22.82 -2.36
N ASP A 9 12.38 22.70 -3.33
CA ASP A 9 12.03 22.77 -4.75
C ASP A 9 11.28 21.49 -5.15
N LYS A 10 9.98 21.61 -5.38
CA LYS A 10 9.10 20.50 -5.75
C LYS A 10 9.22 20.10 -7.22
N ASN A 11 9.96 20.86 -8.01
CA ASN A 11 10.20 20.60 -9.44
C ASN A 11 11.61 20.09 -9.72
N SER A 12 12.36 19.73 -8.68
CA SER A 12 13.68 19.12 -8.84
C SER A 12 13.61 17.60 -9.02
N PRO A 13 14.55 16.99 -9.77
CA PRO A 13 14.66 15.53 -9.89
C PRO A 13 14.90 14.84 -8.54
N GLU A 14 15.63 15.50 -7.64
CA GLU A 14 15.92 15.03 -6.27
C GLU A 14 14.64 14.86 -5.46
N TYR A 15 13.73 15.86 -5.54
CA TYR A 15 12.44 15.78 -4.87
C TYR A 15 11.57 14.64 -5.43
N TRP A 16 11.56 14.45 -6.75
CA TRP A 16 10.80 13.36 -7.37
C TRP A 16 11.34 11.99 -6.96
N ALA A 17 12.66 11.81 -6.92
CA ALA A 17 13.29 10.58 -6.45
C ALA A 17 12.98 10.29 -4.97
N LYS A 18 12.94 11.34 -4.13
CA LYS A 18 12.53 11.21 -2.73
C LYS A 18 11.08 10.75 -2.59
N MET A 19 10.14 11.31 -3.35
CA MET A 19 8.73 10.91 -3.33
C MET A 19 8.53 9.46 -3.78
N ILE A 20 9.26 9.03 -4.82
CA ILE A 20 9.25 7.62 -5.25
C ILE A 20 9.76 6.69 -4.16
N THR A 21 10.83 7.09 -3.48
CA THR A 21 11.40 6.32 -2.37
C THR A 21 10.43 6.26 -1.19
N GLY A 22 9.77 7.38 -0.87
CA GLY A 22 8.72 7.47 0.15
C GLY A 22 7.56 6.52 -0.12
N GLY A 23 6.91 6.62 -1.28
CA GLY A 23 5.80 5.72 -1.63
C GLY A 23 6.19 4.24 -1.67
N ARG A 24 7.44 3.92 -2.06
CA ARG A 24 7.96 2.54 -1.97
C ARG A 24 8.19 2.09 -0.54
N ALA A 25 8.67 2.97 0.34
CA ALA A 25 8.81 2.66 1.76
C ALA A 25 7.43 2.41 2.40
N SER A 26 6.44 3.24 2.09
CA SER A 26 5.05 3.05 2.52
C SER A 26 4.48 1.72 2.04
N LEU A 27 4.68 1.36 0.77
CA LEU A 27 4.25 0.06 0.25
C LEU A 27 4.89 -1.12 0.98
N LEU A 28 6.19 -1.04 1.28
CA LEU A 28 6.88 -2.08 2.05
C LEU A 28 6.35 -2.16 3.49
N LEU A 29 6.10 -1.01 4.11
CA LEU A 29 5.57 -0.94 5.46
C LEU A 29 4.18 -1.58 5.53
N ILE A 30 3.30 -1.30 4.57
CA ILE A 30 1.99 -1.97 4.42
C ILE A 30 2.18 -3.48 4.38
N VAL A 31 3.06 -3.98 3.52
CA VAL A 31 3.33 -5.43 3.38
C VAL A 31 3.75 -6.05 4.70
N VAL A 32 4.76 -5.45 5.37
CA VAL A 32 5.31 -5.96 6.62
C VAL A 32 4.24 -5.96 7.72
N LEU A 33 3.52 -4.85 7.89
CA LEU A 33 2.51 -4.75 8.93
C LEU A 33 1.30 -5.64 8.65
N THR A 34 0.94 -5.87 7.39
CA THR A 34 -0.12 -6.83 7.03
C THR A 34 0.24 -8.24 7.47
N VAL A 35 1.47 -8.67 7.21
CA VAL A 35 1.95 -9.99 7.64
C VAL A 35 1.94 -10.09 9.16
N VAL A 36 2.47 -9.07 9.85
CA VAL A 36 2.47 -9.02 11.31
C VAL A 36 1.04 -9.09 11.85
N ASN A 37 0.10 -8.34 11.28
CA ASN A 37 -1.29 -8.34 11.70
C ASN A 37 -1.98 -9.69 11.51
N ILE A 38 -1.73 -10.37 10.39
CA ILE A 38 -2.25 -11.73 10.19
C ILE A 38 -1.66 -12.68 11.24
N VAL A 39 -0.36 -12.60 11.55
CA VAL A 39 0.25 -13.43 12.60
C VAL A 39 -0.34 -13.10 13.97
N LEU A 40 -0.48 -11.82 14.32
CA LEU A 40 -1.09 -11.37 15.57
C LEU A 40 -2.53 -11.87 15.71
N LEU A 41 -3.30 -11.82 14.63
CA LEU A 41 -4.65 -12.34 14.58
C LEU A 41 -4.70 -13.85 14.81
N LEU A 42 -3.81 -14.62 14.18
CA LEU A 42 -3.75 -16.08 14.33
C LEU A 42 -3.34 -16.56 15.72
N ILE A 43 -2.60 -15.74 16.47
CA ILE A 43 -2.27 -16.00 17.88
C ILE A 43 -3.27 -15.33 18.85
N GLU A 44 -4.37 -14.80 18.34
CA GLU A 44 -5.44 -14.13 19.09
C GLU A 44 -4.92 -12.98 19.97
N ALA A 45 -3.94 -12.22 19.46
CA ALA A 45 -3.44 -11.03 20.14
C ALA A 45 -4.48 -9.90 20.14
N ASP A 46 -4.50 -9.11 21.21
CA ASP A 46 -5.42 -8.00 21.46
C ASP A 46 -5.06 -6.68 20.75
N ARG A 47 -4.10 -6.73 19.83
CA ARG A 47 -3.50 -5.56 19.20
C ARG A 47 -3.27 -5.76 17.72
N TYR A 48 -3.34 -4.66 16.99
CA TYR A 48 -3.23 -4.62 15.54
C TYR A 48 -2.61 -3.29 15.07
N PHE A 49 -1.89 -3.31 13.94
CA PHE A 49 -1.26 -2.15 13.33
C PHE A 49 -2.07 -1.60 12.15
N VAL A 50 -2.51 -0.35 12.26
CA VAL A 50 -3.41 0.32 11.31
C VAL A 50 -2.84 0.63 9.92
N PHE A 51 -1.51 0.67 9.75
CA PHE A 51 -0.87 0.93 8.44
C PHE A 51 -0.65 -0.36 7.66
N SER A 52 -1.73 -1.07 7.34
CA SER A 52 -1.68 -2.39 6.70
C SER A 52 -2.76 -2.56 5.62
N ALA A 53 -2.75 -3.68 4.89
CA ALA A 53 -3.80 -3.99 3.94
C ALA A 53 -5.00 -4.62 4.67
N SER A 54 -6.18 -4.05 4.45
CA SER A 54 -7.39 -4.36 5.19
C SER A 54 -8.03 -5.66 4.74
N ILE A 55 -8.12 -5.91 3.43
CA ILE A 55 -8.80 -7.10 2.90
C ILE A 55 -8.15 -8.39 3.41
N PRO A 56 -6.81 -8.58 3.35
CA PRO A 56 -6.16 -9.79 3.89
C PRO A 56 -6.46 -10.01 5.38
N TYR A 57 -6.44 -8.94 6.18
CA TYR A 57 -6.71 -9.01 7.62
C TYR A 57 -8.17 -9.37 7.90
N TYR A 58 -9.13 -8.59 7.39
CA TYR A 58 -10.56 -8.79 7.66
C TYR A 58 -11.08 -10.10 7.07
N LEU A 59 -10.59 -10.53 5.90
CA LEU A 59 -10.94 -11.81 5.34
C LEU A 59 -10.50 -12.96 6.25
N THR A 60 -9.27 -12.89 6.79
CA THR A 60 -8.75 -13.90 7.72
C THR A 60 -9.54 -13.89 9.03
N ALA A 61 -9.85 -12.71 9.58
CA ALA A 61 -10.61 -12.58 10.83
C ALA A 61 -12.03 -13.14 10.68
N PHE A 62 -12.69 -12.83 9.57
CA PHE A 62 -14.01 -13.38 9.26
C PHE A 62 -13.98 -14.90 9.13
N ALA A 63 -12.98 -15.44 8.44
CA ALA A 63 -12.82 -16.88 8.26
C ALA A 63 -12.54 -17.63 9.57
N MET A 64 -11.75 -17.05 10.47
CA MET A 64 -11.57 -17.59 11.83
C MET A 64 -12.88 -17.60 12.63
N GLY A 65 -13.68 -16.53 12.50
CA GLY A 65 -15.02 -16.48 13.08
C GLY A 65 -15.90 -17.61 12.57
N MET A 66 -15.91 -17.87 11.25
CA MET A 66 -16.65 -18.99 10.67
C MET A 66 -16.14 -20.35 11.20
N ASP A 67 -14.84 -20.58 11.18
CA ASP A 67 -14.27 -21.83 11.67
C ASP A 67 -14.60 -22.07 13.14
N SER A 68 -14.65 -21.03 13.99
CA SER A 68 -15.05 -21.20 15.41
C SER A 68 -16.50 -21.67 15.61
N VAL A 69 -17.38 -21.41 14.63
CA VAL A 69 -18.78 -21.84 14.65
C VAL A 69 -18.94 -23.26 14.09
N PHE A 70 -18.18 -23.61 13.05
CA PHE A 70 -18.34 -24.87 12.32
C PHE A 70 -17.30 -25.94 12.65
N SER A 71 -16.23 -25.60 13.37
CA SER A 71 -15.10 -26.47 13.68
C SER A 71 -14.44 -26.13 15.03
N SER A 72 -13.67 -27.06 15.59
CA SER A 72 -12.99 -26.87 16.87
C SER A 72 -11.56 -26.36 16.67
N GLY A 73 -11.39 -25.15 16.13
CA GLY A 73 -10.08 -24.50 15.93
C GLY A 73 -9.87 -23.92 14.53
N ILE A 74 -8.61 -23.78 14.10
CA ILE A 74 -8.27 -23.35 12.72
C ILE A 74 -8.77 -24.42 11.74
N GLY A 75 -9.74 -24.03 10.92
CA GLY A 75 -10.41 -24.90 9.97
C GLY A 75 -10.14 -24.52 8.52
N THR A 76 -10.96 -25.08 7.63
CA THR A 76 -10.79 -24.94 6.19
C THR A 76 -10.97 -23.50 5.73
N TYR A 77 -11.89 -22.73 6.34
CA TYR A 77 -12.14 -21.35 5.92
C TYR A 77 -10.93 -20.47 6.18
N THR A 78 -10.31 -20.57 7.36
CA THR A 78 -9.12 -19.82 7.74
C THR A 78 -7.95 -20.17 6.84
N ILE A 79 -7.74 -21.45 6.52
CA ILE A 79 -6.66 -21.87 5.62
C ILE A 79 -6.83 -21.23 4.23
N ILE A 80 -8.03 -21.25 3.67
CA ILE A 80 -8.32 -20.62 2.38
C ILE A 80 -8.06 -19.11 2.44
N ALA A 81 -8.52 -18.44 3.50
CA ALA A 81 -8.30 -17.01 3.70
C ALA A 81 -6.81 -16.66 3.84
N ILE A 82 -6.02 -17.47 4.54
CA ILE A 82 -4.57 -17.32 4.64
C ILE A 82 -3.92 -17.43 3.27
N VAL A 83 -4.29 -18.43 2.46
CA VAL A 83 -3.74 -18.60 1.11
C VAL A 83 -4.02 -17.37 0.25
N ILE A 84 -5.26 -16.87 0.26
CA ILE A 84 -5.63 -15.65 -0.48
C ILE A 84 -4.81 -14.44 0.03
N SER A 85 -4.67 -14.32 1.36
CA SER A 85 -3.90 -13.24 1.99
C SER A 85 -2.43 -13.28 1.61
N VAL A 86 -1.80 -14.46 1.61
CA VAL A 86 -0.41 -14.65 1.18
C VAL A 86 -0.23 -14.26 -0.29
N ILE A 87 -1.17 -14.64 -1.16
CA ILE A 87 -1.15 -14.25 -2.58
C ILE A 87 -1.25 -12.73 -2.71
N ALA A 88 -2.19 -12.08 -2.02
CA ALA A 88 -2.37 -10.63 -2.06
C ALA A 88 -1.11 -9.89 -1.59
N VAL A 89 -0.56 -10.29 -0.45
CA VAL A 89 0.70 -9.74 0.10
C VAL A 89 1.86 -9.97 -0.88
N GLY A 90 1.94 -11.15 -1.49
CA GLY A 90 2.95 -11.48 -2.50
C GLY A 90 2.89 -10.57 -3.72
N ILE A 91 1.69 -10.21 -4.18
CA ILE A 91 1.51 -9.25 -5.30
C ILE A 91 1.98 -7.85 -4.88
N TYR A 92 1.66 -7.38 -3.67
CA TYR A 92 2.18 -6.10 -3.18
C TYR A 92 3.72 -6.09 -3.09
N LEU A 93 4.31 -7.18 -2.59
CA LEU A 93 5.76 -7.34 -2.52
C LEU A 93 6.41 -7.35 -3.92
N LEU A 94 5.77 -8.00 -4.90
CA LEU A 94 6.19 -7.97 -6.30
C LEU A 94 6.16 -6.55 -6.85
N CYS A 95 5.09 -5.79 -6.60
CA CYS A 95 4.98 -4.40 -7.02
C CYS A 95 6.07 -3.53 -6.39
N TRP A 96 6.38 -3.75 -5.11
CA TRP A 96 7.47 -3.06 -4.42
C TRP A 96 8.85 -3.36 -5.02
N ALA A 97 9.13 -4.64 -5.28
CA ALA A 97 10.41 -5.10 -5.81
C ALA A 97 10.65 -4.59 -7.24
N LEU A 98 9.65 -4.75 -8.11
CA LEU A 98 9.73 -4.34 -9.52
C LEU A 98 9.57 -2.84 -9.72
N GLY A 99 8.88 -2.15 -8.79
CA GLY A 99 8.73 -0.69 -8.78
C GLY A 99 10.04 0.07 -8.72
N LYS A 100 11.15 -0.56 -8.28
CA LYS A 100 12.50 0.02 -8.37
C LYS A 100 12.95 0.26 -9.81
N LYS A 101 12.68 -0.70 -10.69
CA LYS A 101 13.21 -0.73 -12.07
C LYS A 101 12.18 -0.23 -13.08
N LYS A 102 10.91 -0.53 -12.82
CA LYS A 102 9.79 -0.27 -13.74
C LYS A 102 8.70 0.48 -12.98
N PRO A 103 8.59 1.82 -13.16
CA PRO A 103 7.67 2.62 -12.35
C PRO A 103 6.18 2.27 -12.56
N GLY A 104 5.83 1.58 -13.65
CA GLY A 104 4.46 1.07 -13.85
C GLY A 104 3.97 0.13 -12.75
N TRP A 105 4.88 -0.55 -12.02
CA TRP A 105 4.51 -1.37 -10.87
C TRP A 105 4.07 -0.55 -9.66
N LEU A 106 4.48 0.71 -9.54
CA LEU A 106 3.96 1.63 -8.53
C LEU A 106 2.52 2.05 -8.85
N THR A 107 2.19 2.20 -10.13
CA THR A 107 0.80 2.40 -10.58
C THR A 107 -0.05 1.17 -10.24
N ALA A 108 0.46 -0.04 -10.49
CA ALA A 108 -0.23 -1.27 -10.11
C ALA A 108 -0.46 -1.35 -8.59
N ALA A 109 0.56 -1.03 -7.77
CA ALA A 109 0.43 -0.97 -6.32
C ALA A 109 -0.64 0.05 -5.87
N LEU A 110 -0.65 1.24 -6.48
CA LEU A 110 -1.66 2.26 -6.19
C LEU A 110 -3.08 1.75 -6.48
N VAL A 111 -3.29 1.11 -7.63
CA VAL A 111 -4.60 0.55 -7.99
C VAL A 111 -5.03 -0.52 -6.98
N LEU A 112 -4.14 -1.47 -6.68
CA LEU A 112 -4.42 -2.54 -5.73
C LEU A 112 -4.77 -2.00 -4.33
N PHE A 113 -3.96 -1.07 -3.83
CA PHE A 113 -4.19 -0.49 -2.51
C PHE A 113 -5.42 0.43 -2.47
N SER A 114 -5.78 1.05 -3.60
CA SER A 114 -7.05 1.78 -3.71
C SER A 114 -8.24 0.83 -3.64
N LEU A 115 -8.17 -0.35 -4.28
CA LEU A 115 -9.19 -1.39 -4.16
C LEU A 115 -9.29 -1.92 -2.72
N ASP A 116 -8.15 -2.11 -2.06
CA ASP A 116 -8.11 -2.47 -0.63
C ASP A 116 -8.74 -1.39 0.26
N THR A 117 -8.50 -0.11 -0.04
CA THR A 117 -9.16 1.03 0.63
C THR A 117 -10.67 1.00 0.41
N VAL A 118 -11.14 0.75 -0.80
CA VAL A 118 -12.58 0.60 -1.08
C VAL A 118 -13.14 -0.60 -0.30
N GLY A 119 -12.42 -1.71 -0.25
CA GLY A 119 -12.80 -2.88 0.57
C GLY A 119 -12.92 -2.53 2.05
N LEU A 120 -11.97 -1.80 2.61
CA LEU A 120 -12.02 -1.29 3.98
C LEU A 120 -13.29 -0.46 4.21
N LEU A 121 -13.60 0.48 3.31
CA LEU A 121 -14.79 1.32 3.43
C LEU A 121 -16.08 0.49 3.36
N VAL A 122 -16.16 -0.46 2.43
CA VAL A 122 -17.32 -1.37 2.33
C VAL A 122 -17.49 -2.15 3.64
N ILE A 123 -16.44 -2.83 4.12
CA ILE A 123 -16.49 -3.58 5.38
C ILE A 123 -16.92 -2.67 6.54
N THR A 124 -16.32 -1.50 6.64
CA THR A 124 -16.56 -0.56 7.75
C THR A 124 -17.99 -0.05 7.78
N PHE A 125 -18.57 0.30 6.62
CA PHE A 125 -19.88 0.93 6.56
C PHE A 125 -21.04 -0.05 6.33
N THR A 126 -20.76 -1.32 6.01
CA THR A 126 -21.81 -2.33 5.77
C THR A 126 -21.80 -3.51 6.72
N LEU A 127 -20.63 -3.90 7.26
CA LEU A 127 -20.49 -5.10 8.10
C LEU A 127 -20.23 -4.78 9.57
N LEU A 128 -19.72 -3.59 9.89
CA LEU A 128 -19.45 -3.18 11.28
C LEU A 128 -20.58 -2.30 11.81
N GLU A 129 -20.87 -2.44 13.11
CA GLU A 129 -21.91 -1.67 13.79
C GLU A 129 -21.51 -0.19 13.98
N ASP A 130 -20.23 0.07 14.27
CA ASP A 130 -19.71 1.41 14.47
C ASP A 130 -18.49 1.70 13.56
N PRO A 131 -18.66 2.55 12.53
CA PRO A 131 -17.58 2.97 11.65
C PRO A 131 -16.40 3.65 12.36
N ILE A 132 -16.61 4.22 13.55
CA ILE A 132 -15.55 4.94 14.28
C ILE A 132 -14.38 4.01 14.63
N LEU A 133 -14.63 2.70 14.75
CA LEU A 133 -13.64 1.69 15.08
C LEU A 133 -12.50 1.64 14.05
N ASN A 134 -12.80 2.00 12.79
CA ASN A 134 -11.84 2.02 11.70
C ASN A 134 -11.39 3.43 11.29
N LEU A 135 -11.66 4.46 12.09
CA LEU A 135 -11.27 5.82 11.75
C LEU A 135 -9.75 5.93 11.52
N MET A 136 -8.94 5.28 12.36
CA MET A 136 -7.49 5.29 12.21
C MET A 136 -7.04 4.56 10.94
N ASP A 137 -7.57 3.37 10.65
CA ASP A 137 -7.30 2.64 9.42
C ASP A 137 -7.62 3.51 8.19
N ILE A 138 -8.79 4.17 8.15
CA ILE A 138 -9.18 5.04 7.03
C ILE A 138 -8.19 6.19 6.84
N ILE A 139 -7.75 6.83 7.93
CA ILE A 139 -6.75 7.91 7.86
C ILE A 139 -5.43 7.39 7.29
N PHE A 140 -4.95 6.24 7.77
CA PHE A 140 -3.68 5.68 7.33
C PHE A 140 -3.74 5.13 5.90
N HIS A 141 -4.87 4.57 5.45
CA HIS A 141 -5.10 4.26 4.04
C HIS A 141 -5.06 5.52 3.18
N ALA A 142 -5.70 6.60 3.59
CA ALA A 142 -5.66 7.86 2.85
C ALA A 142 -4.22 8.42 2.72
N LEU A 143 -3.44 8.33 3.79
CA LEU A 143 -2.01 8.72 3.78
C LEU A 143 -1.18 7.83 2.86
N ALA A 144 -1.37 6.52 2.91
CA ALA A 144 -0.66 5.59 2.04
C ALA A 144 -1.03 5.77 0.56
N VAL A 145 -2.31 6.00 0.25
CA VAL A 145 -2.78 6.35 -1.10
C VAL A 145 -2.10 7.63 -1.57
N TYR A 146 -2.03 8.66 -0.72
CA TYR A 146 -1.33 9.91 -1.06
C TYR A 146 0.15 9.68 -1.41
N GLU A 147 0.89 8.92 -0.59
CA GLU A 147 2.30 8.59 -0.83
C GLU A 147 2.50 7.83 -2.16
N LEU A 148 1.61 6.87 -2.46
CA LEU A 148 1.63 6.12 -3.71
C LEU A 148 1.28 6.99 -4.93
N VAL A 149 0.30 7.89 -4.82
CA VAL A 149 -0.05 8.88 -5.87
C VAL A 149 1.16 9.77 -6.16
N MET A 150 1.80 10.30 -5.13
CA MET A 150 2.98 11.15 -5.28
C MET A 150 4.14 10.40 -5.94
N ALA A 151 4.38 9.14 -5.56
CA ALA A 151 5.38 8.30 -6.19
C ALA A 151 5.10 8.07 -7.69
N VAL A 152 3.85 7.80 -8.07
CA VAL A 152 3.44 7.60 -9.48
C VAL A 152 3.63 8.87 -10.30
N ILE A 153 3.16 10.03 -9.80
CA ILE A 153 3.30 11.31 -10.49
C ILE A 153 4.79 11.66 -10.70
N CYS A 154 5.60 11.51 -9.65
CA CYS A 154 7.02 11.83 -9.69
C CYS A 154 7.80 10.87 -10.60
N ALA A 155 7.44 9.59 -10.62
CA ALA A 155 8.03 8.63 -11.56
C ALA A 155 7.71 9.00 -13.02
N GLY A 156 6.49 9.48 -13.30
CA GLY A 156 6.13 10.01 -14.61
C GLY A 156 6.91 11.26 -15.00
N LYS A 157 7.17 12.16 -14.04
CA LYS A 157 8.02 13.35 -14.26
C LYS A 157 9.47 12.98 -14.61
N LEU A 158 10.11 12.10 -13.83
CA LEU A 158 11.48 11.63 -14.11
C LEU A 158 11.59 10.95 -15.48
N LYS A 159 10.61 10.11 -15.83
CA LYS A 159 10.60 9.44 -17.14
C LYS A 159 10.54 10.45 -18.30
N ARG A 160 9.72 11.51 -18.18
CA ARG A 160 9.61 12.56 -19.20
C ARG A 160 10.89 13.39 -19.31
N GLN A 161 11.52 13.72 -18.19
CA GLN A 161 12.80 14.44 -18.19
C GLN A 161 13.89 13.63 -18.90
N ALA A 162 14.06 12.36 -18.54
CA ALA A 162 15.06 11.49 -19.18
C ALA A 162 14.85 11.38 -20.71
N ALA A 163 13.59 11.34 -21.17
CA ALA A 163 13.28 11.35 -22.60
C ALA A 163 13.64 12.68 -23.28
N ALA A 164 13.39 13.82 -22.63
CA ALA A 164 13.74 15.14 -23.16
C ALA A 164 15.27 15.35 -23.24
N GLU A 165 16.00 14.91 -22.21
CA GLU A 165 17.47 14.92 -22.20
C GLU A 165 18.03 14.07 -23.34
N THR A 166 17.50 12.84 -23.53
CA THR A 166 17.92 11.95 -24.63
C THR A 166 17.73 12.62 -25.98
N TYR A 167 16.56 13.23 -26.22
CA TYR A 167 16.26 13.95 -27.46
C TYR A 167 17.25 15.11 -27.71
N SER A 168 17.53 15.93 -26.68
CA SER A 168 18.47 17.06 -26.81
C SER A 168 19.92 16.67 -27.10
N THR A 169 20.32 15.44 -26.75
CA THR A 169 21.69 14.93 -26.95
C THR A 169 21.87 14.12 -28.23
N THR A 170 20.79 13.89 -29.00
CA THR A 170 20.89 13.21 -30.29
C THR A 170 21.27 14.28 -31.32
N PRO A 171 22.49 14.27 -31.90
CA PRO A 171 22.87 15.28 -32.88
C PRO A 171 21.92 15.21 -34.08
N ASP A 172 21.51 16.37 -34.58
CA ASP A 172 20.75 16.47 -35.82
C ASP A 172 21.53 15.80 -36.94
N ILE A 173 21.14 14.57 -37.29
CA ILE A 173 21.65 13.85 -38.46
C ILE A 173 20.94 14.43 -39.67
N TYR A 174 21.46 15.55 -40.17
CA TYR A 174 21.18 16.10 -41.49
C TYR A 174 22.50 16.35 -42.23
#